data_AF-A0A0G3XJJ1-F1
#
_entry.id   AF-A0A0G3XJJ1-F1
#
_cell.length_a   1.000
_cell.length_b   1.000
_cell.length_c   1.000
_cell.angle_alpha   90.00
_cell.angle_beta   90.00
_cell.angle_gamma   90.00
#
_symmetry.space_group_name_H-M   'P 1'
#
loop_
_entity.id
_entity.type
_entity.pdbx_description
1 polymer ?
#
loop_
_entity_poly.entity_id
_entity_poly.type
_entity_poly.pdbx_seq_one_letter_code
_entity_poly.pdbx_strand_id
1 'polypeptide(L)'
;MMSEVATDVRGIRKVATFQADVLVLARADYDGWIADDFAEYAPTDLAVAWGEGARADVHGRISIRQSGRFYYWRAGPEAWQDPRVRRFGKHSANWHLVPANDDVADAIDGIGRGDVVRLRGHLVDIFAPDGGRWKTSRTRTDQGAGACEIILVSEASVLS
;
A
#
# COMPACT_ATOMS: atom_id res chain seq x y z
N MET A 1 -9.48 -11.11 27.74
CA MET A 1 -10.47 -10.09 27.33
C MET A 1 -9.84 -9.29 26.21
N MET A 2 -10.13 -9.62 24.95
CA MET A 2 -9.59 -8.86 23.81
C MET A 2 -10.28 -7.49 23.81
N SER A 3 -9.52 -6.43 24.05
CA SER A 3 -10.04 -5.06 23.95
C SER A 3 -10.65 -4.88 22.57
N GLU A 4 -11.96 -4.67 22.51
CA GLU A 4 -12.66 -4.32 21.30
C GLU A 4 -12.08 -2.99 20.82
N VAL A 5 -11.22 -3.03 19.79
CA VAL A 5 -10.64 -1.79 19.28
C VAL A 5 -11.80 -1.02 18.66
N ALA A 6 -12.15 0.12 19.26
CA ALA A 6 -13.29 0.91 18.84
C ALA A 6 -13.12 1.37 17.39
N THR A 7 -14.17 1.19 16.60
CA THR A 7 -14.30 1.76 15.27
C THR A 7 -14.67 3.24 15.40
N ASP A 8 -14.02 4.12 14.63
CA ASP A 8 -14.34 5.55 14.65
C ASP A 8 -15.64 5.90 13.88
N VAL A 9 -16.01 7.18 13.88
CA VAL A 9 -17.22 7.68 13.19
C VAL A 9 -17.20 7.49 11.68
N ARG A 10 -16.03 7.24 11.09
CA ARG A 10 -15.85 6.94 9.66
C ARG A 10 -15.92 5.45 9.37
N GLY A 11 -16.09 4.61 10.39
CA GLY A 11 -16.06 3.16 10.20
C GLY A 11 -14.65 2.57 10.21
N ILE A 12 -13.63 3.32 10.64
CA ILE A 12 -12.23 2.88 10.63
C ILE A 12 -11.86 2.28 11.98
N ARG A 13 -11.39 1.04 11.98
CA ARG A 13 -10.87 0.35 13.17
C ARG A 13 -9.37 0.12 13.05
N LYS A 14 -8.59 0.74 13.93
CA LYS A 14 -7.14 0.52 14.04
C LYS A 14 -6.86 -0.89 14.53
N VAL A 15 -5.93 -1.61 13.89
CA VAL A 15 -5.58 -2.99 14.27
C VAL A 15 -4.15 -3.14 14.77
N ALA A 16 -3.22 -2.35 14.23
CA ALA A 16 -1.82 -2.34 14.66
C ALA A 16 -1.15 -1.02 14.26
N THR A 17 -0.12 -0.60 14.99
CA THR A 17 0.74 0.52 14.57
C THR A 17 1.52 0.14 13.32
N PHE A 18 1.74 1.11 12.44
CA PHE A 18 2.46 0.95 11.19
C PHE A 18 3.55 2.00 11.06
N GLN A 19 4.75 1.58 10.65
CA GLN A 19 5.83 2.47 10.22
C GLN A 19 6.69 1.73 9.20
N ALA A 20 7.00 2.38 8.08
CA ALA A 20 7.91 1.83 7.09
C ALA A 20 8.61 2.90 6.26
N ASP A 21 9.83 2.56 5.83
CA ASP A 21 10.59 3.29 4.81
C ASP A 21 10.66 2.39 3.57
N VAL A 22 10.16 2.86 2.44
CA VAL A 22 10.03 2.05 1.22
C VAL A 22 10.28 2.85 -0.05
N LEU A 23 10.72 2.13 -1.09
CA LEU A 23 10.80 2.66 -2.44
C LEU A 23 9.43 2.57 -3.12
N VAL A 24 8.96 3.65 -3.71
CA VAL A 24 7.73 3.69 -4.52
C VAL A 24 8.04 3.26 -5.94
N LEU A 25 7.40 2.17 -6.37
CA LEU A 25 7.62 1.57 -7.67
C LEU A 25 6.55 1.94 -8.69
N ALA A 26 5.32 2.13 -8.24
CA ALA A 26 4.21 2.67 -9.01
C ALA A 26 3.15 3.27 -8.08
N ARG A 27 2.30 4.13 -8.65
CA ARG A 27 1.18 4.79 -7.98
C ARG A 27 -0.06 4.65 -8.84
N ALA A 28 -1.21 4.47 -8.19
CA ALA A 28 -2.53 4.56 -8.79
C ALA A 28 -3.43 5.45 -7.93
N ASP A 29 -4.07 6.42 -8.57
CA ASP A 29 -5.01 7.34 -7.93
C ASP A 29 -6.44 7.00 -8.36
N TYR A 30 -7.38 7.20 -7.43
CA TYR A 30 -8.80 6.87 -7.58
C TYR A 30 -9.62 8.14 -7.37
N ASP A 31 -9.65 8.99 -8.39
CA ASP A 31 -10.39 10.24 -8.39
C ASP A 31 -11.41 10.31 -9.53
N GLY A 32 -12.30 11.32 -9.48
CA GLY A 32 -13.23 11.64 -10.57
C GLY A 32 -13.96 10.43 -11.16
N TRP A 33 -13.68 10.12 -12.44
CA TRP A 33 -14.37 9.09 -13.22
C TRP A 33 -13.87 7.66 -12.96
N ILE A 34 -12.76 7.50 -12.24
CA ILE A 34 -12.15 6.21 -11.90
C ILE A 34 -12.30 5.84 -10.41
N ALA A 35 -13.01 6.69 -9.65
CA ALA A 35 -13.35 6.43 -8.27
C ALA A 35 -14.24 5.18 -8.12
N ASP A 36 -13.91 4.35 -7.13
CA ASP A 36 -14.74 3.24 -6.66
C ASP A 36 -15.26 3.54 -5.24
N ASP A 37 -16.07 2.64 -4.69
CA ASP A 37 -16.69 2.81 -3.37
C ASP A 37 -15.68 2.97 -2.22
N PHE A 38 -14.41 2.58 -2.41
CA PHE A 38 -13.35 2.72 -1.41
C PHE A 38 -12.48 3.96 -1.62
N ALA A 39 -12.69 4.73 -2.70
CA ALA A 39 -11.90 5.92 -3.01
C ALA A 39 -12.03 7.03 -1.97
N GLU A 40 -13.19 7.14 -1.32
CA GLU A 40 -13.39 8.09 -0.21
C GLU A 40 -12.50 7.79 1.00
N TYR A 41 -12.11 6.53 1.18
CA TYR A 41 -11.21 6.10 2.24
C TYR A 41 -9.76 6.17 1.77
N ALA A 42 -9.45 5.46 0.68
CA ALA A 42 -8.11 5.35 0.14
C ALA A 42 -8.06 5.95 -1.27
N PRO A 43 -7.76 7.25 -1.43
CA PRO A 43 -7.67 7.87 -2.74
C PRO A 43 -6.44 7.42 -3.55
N THR A 44 -5.40 6.91 -2.88
CA THR A 44 -4.12 6.56 -3.51
C THR A 44 -3.64 5.17 -3.08
N ASP A 45 -3.23 4.37 -4.06
CA ASP A 45 -2.52 3.10 -3.87
C ASP A 45 -1.05 3.23 -4.29
N LEU A 46 -0.14 2.72 -3.45
CA LEU A 46 1.29 2.63 -3.78
C LEU A 46 1.73 1.17 -3.95
N ALA A 47 2.32 0.84 -5.10
CA ALA A 47 3.12 -0.35 -5.23
C ALA A 47 4.53 -0.04 -4.73
N VAL A 48 4.97 -0.71 -3.66
CA VAL A 48 6.21 -0.39 -2.95
C VAL A 48 7.14 -1.58 -2.88
N ALA A 49 8.44 -1.33 -2.63
CA ALA A 49 9.39 -2.37 -2.28
C ALA A 49 10.38 -1.94 -1.19
N TRP A 50 10.95 -2.94 -0.52
CA TRP A 50 11.94 -2.78 0.55
C TRP A 50 13.01 -3.86 0.46
N GLY A 51 14.11 -3.71 1.20
CA GLY A 51 15.17 -4.73 1.28
C GLY A 51 15.71 -5.13 -0.10
N GLU A 52 15.75 -6.44 -0.40
CA GLU A 52 16.22 -6.94 -1.70
C GLU A 52 15.38 -6.41 -2.87
N GLY A 53 14.07 -6.25 -2.68
CA GLY A 53 13.15 -5.77 -3.71
C GLY A 53 13.41 -4.32 -4.11
N ALA A 54 13.91 -3.49 -3.19
CA ALA A 54 14.20 -2.08 -3.48
C ALA A 54 15.53 -1.87 -4.22
N ARG A 55 16.38 -2.89 -4.35
CA ARG A 55 17.67 -2.74 -5.04
C ARG A 55 17.48 -2.44 -6.52
N ALA A 56 18.20 -1.46 -7.06
CA ALA A 56 18.12 -1.07 -8.47
C ALA A 56 18.39 -2.24 -9.43
N ASP A 57 19.35 -3.10 -9.09
CA ASP A 57 19.63 -4.30 -9.88
C ASP A 57 18.50 -5.34 -9.78
N VAL A 58 17.53 -5.23 -8.88
CA VAL A 58 16.36 -6.12 -8.81
C VAL A 58 15.15 -5.44 -9.43
N HIS A 59 14.66 -4.32 -8.86
CA HIS A 59 13.43 -3.69 -9.33
C HIS A 59 13.53 -3.16 -10.76
N GLY A 60 14.74 -2.78 -11.22
CA GLY A 60 14.96 -2.35 -12.60
C GLY A 60 14.69 -3.44 -13.65
N ARG A 61 14.58 -4.71 -13.21
CA ARG A 61 14.23 -5.87 -14.05
C ARG A 61 12.77 -6.32 -13.90
N ILE A 62 11.96 -5.58 -13.13
CA ILE A 62 10.55 -5.87 -12.87
C ILE A 62 9.66 -4.88 -13.62
N SER A 63 8.67 -5.39 -14.35
CA SER A 63 7.56 -4.59 -14.86
C SER A 63 6.41 -4.63 -13.86
N ILE A 64 5.83 -3.46 -13.55
CA ILE A 64 4.75 -3.31 -12.58
C ILE A 64 3.56 -2.64 -13.25
N ARG A 65 2.36 -3.13 -12.93
CA ARG A 65 1.08 -2.55 -13.32
C ARG A 65 0.15 -2.55 -12.12
N GLN A 66 -0.60 -1.48 -11.92
CA GLN A 66 -1.73 -1.43 -10.99
C GLN A 66 -3.06 -1.39 -11.75
N SER A 67 -4.08 -2.06 -11.22
CA SER A 67 -5.43 -2.09 -11.77
C SER A 67 -6.41 -2.61 -10.73
N GLY A 68 -7.53 -1.91 -10.51
CA GLY A 68 -8.63 -2.35 -9.63
C GLY A 68 -8.18 -2.69 -8.21
N ARG A 69 -7.42 -1.80 -7.54
CA ARG A 69 -6.88 -1.99 -6.18
C ARG A 69 -5.84 -3.11 -6.03
N PHE A 70 -5.25 -3.59 -7.13
CA PHE A 70 -4.20 -4.60 -7.10
C PHE A 70 -2.98 -4.17 -7.89
N TYR A 71 -1.82 -4.65 -7.47
CA TYR A 71 -0.59 -4.60 -8.27
C TYR A 71 -0.25 -5.97 -8.86
N TYR A 72 0.37 -5.93 -10.02
CA TYR A 72 0.87 -7.09 -10.75
C TYR A 72 2.32 -6.81 -11.12
N TRP A 73 3.18 -7.80 -10.92
CA TRP A 73 4.57 -7.72 -11.31
C TRP A 73 4.97 -8.88 -12.22
N ARG A 74 5.89 -8.62 -13.14
CA ARG A 74 6.44 -9.62 -14.07
C ARG A 74 7.93 -9.38 -14.28
N ALA A 75 8.66 -10.46 -14.54
CA ALA A 75 10.07 -10.41 -14.90
C ALA A 75 10.32 -11.28 -16.14
N GLY A 76 11.32 -10.92 -16.95
CA GLY A 76 11.72 -11.69 -18.14
C GLY A 76 12.52 -12.96 -17.78
N PRO A 77 12.66 -13.93 -18.72
CA PRO A 77 13.29 -15.23 -18.45
C PRO A 77 14.72 -15.14 -17.89
N GLU A 78 15.53 -14.17 -18.35
CA GLU A 78 16.88 -13.93 -17.83
C GLU A 78 16.86 -13.46 -16.37
N ALA A 79 15.98 -12.50 -16.05
CA ALA A 79 15.83 -11.98 -14.69
C ALA A 79 15.41 -13.07 -13.70
N TRP A 80 14.58 -14.05 -14.14
CA TRP A 80 14.17 -15.19 -13.32
C TRP A 80 15.32 -16.10 -12.88
N GLN A 81 16.49 -16.02 -13.52
CA GLN A 81 17.68 -16.76 -13.10
C GLN A 81 18.25 -16.21 -11.78
N ASP A 82 18.00 -14.94 -11.47
CA ASP A 82 18.42 -14.31 -10.21
C ASP A 82 17.48 -14.71 -9.06
N PRO A 83 17.96 -15.39 -8.00
CA PRO A 83 17.14 -15.76 -6.86
C PRO A 83 16.41 -14.61 -6.18
N ARG A 84 16.95 -13.39 -6.25
CA ARG A 84 16.37 -12.19 -5.63
C ARG A 84 15.13 -11.72 -6.39
N VAL A 85 15.15 -11.78 -7.72
CA VAL A 85 13.98 -11.51 -8.58
C VAL A 85 12.85 -12.49 -8.26
N ARG A 86 13.17 -13.78 -8.09
CA ARG A 86 12.16 -14.80 -7.72
C ARG A 86 11.50 -14.54 -6.37
N ARG A 87 12.20 -13.85 -5.46
CA ARG A 87 11.71 -13.46 -4.14
C ARG A 87 11.09 -12.07 -4.10
N PHE A 88 11.02 -11.35 -5.23
CA PHE A 88 10.54 -9.96 -5.28
C PHE A 88 9.18 -9.78 -4.59
N GLY A 89 8.24 -10.70 -4.81
CA GLY A 89 6.92 -10.66 -4.16
C GLY A 89 6.92 -10.78 -2.62
N LYS A 90 8.03 -11.17 -1.99
CA LYS A 90 8.21 -11.15 -0.51
C LYS A 90 8.74 -9.81 0.01
N HIS A 91 9.18 -8.96 -0.90
CA HIS A 91 9.85 -7.69 -0.65
C HIS A 91 9.14 -6.52 -1.35
N SER A 92 7.87 -6.72 -1.70
CA SER A 92 7.01 -5.74 -2.33
C SER A 92 5.55 -5.97 -1.95
N ALA A 93 4.75 -4.92 -2.01
CA ALA A 93 3.33 -4.95 -1.71
C ALA A 93 2.59 -3.82 -2.43
N ASN A 94 1.27 -3.92 -2.47
CA ASN A 94 0.38 -2.79 -2.80
C ASN A 94 -0.22 -2.28 -1.49
N TRP A 95 -0.08 -1.00 -1.22
CA TRP A 95 -0.60 -0.34 -0.03
C TRP A 95 -1.70 0.62 -0.38
N HIS A 96 -2.80 0.54 0.37
CA HIS A 96 -3.95 1.44 0.25
C HIS A 96 -3.82 2.52 1.32
N LEU A 97 -3.66 3.77 0.90
CA LEU A 97 -3.37 4.86 1.82
C LEU A 97 -4.64 5.64 2.16
N VAL A 98 -5.03 5.59 3.43
CA VAL A 98 -6.12 6.36 4.02
C VAL A 98 -5.53 7.56 4.75
N PRO A 99 -5.68 8.80 4.25
CA PRO A 99 -5.14 9.98 4.94
C PRO A 99 -5.88 10.23 6.26
N ALA A 100 -5.14 10.56 7.32
CA ALA A 100 -5.75 10.92 8.60
C ALA A 100 -6.41 12.31 8.60
N ASN A 101 -5.93 13.22 7.74
CA ASN A 101 -6.41 14.59 7.55
C ASN A 101 -5.94 15.14 6.19
N ASP A 102 -6.36 16.35 5.85
CA ASP A 102 -6.08 17.00 4.56
C ASP A 102 -4.58 17.26 4.35
N ASP A 103 -3.84 17.68 5.38
CA ASP A 103 -2.39 17.89 5.28
C ASP A 103 -1.64 16.59 4.90
N VAL A 104 -2.08 15.44 5.44
CA VAL A 104 -1.52 14.13 5.08
C VAL A 104 -1.97 13.72 3.67
N ALA A 105 -3.19 14.07 3.25
CA ALA A 105 -3.65 13.82 1.88
C ALA A 105 -2.76 14.56 0.87
N ASP A 106 -2.47 15.83 1.10
CA ASP A 106 -1.57 16.63 0.26
C ASP A 106 -0.14 16.06 0.25
N ALA A 107 0.36 15.60 1.40
CA ALA A 107 1.67 14.97 1.49
C ALA A 107 1.73 13.64 0.71
N ILE A 108 0.65 12.85 0.73
CA ILE A 108 0.53 11.63 -0.09
C ILE A 108 0.43 12.00 -1.57
N ASP A 109 -0.28 13.07 -1.92
CA ASP A 109 -0.42 13.52 -3.30
C ASP A 109 0.91 13.97 -3.93
N GLY A 110 1.86 14.43 -3.11
CA GLY A 110 3.22 14.71 -3.57
C GLY A 110 4.08 13.48 -3.89
N ILE A 111 3.67 12.26 -3.51
CA ILE A 111 4.51 11.06 -3.64
C ILE A 111 4.54 10.57 -5.10
N GLY A 112 5.74 10.47 -5.66
CA GLY A 112 6.01 10.01 -7.01
C GLY A 112 6.62 8.62 -7.10
N ARG A 113 6.65 8.08 -8.33
CA ARG A 113 7.42 6.88 -8.64
C ARG A 113 8.92 7.19 -8.53
N GLY A 114 9.65 6.33 -7.83
CA GLY A 114 11.08 6.46 -7.60
C GLY A 114 11.43 7.03 -6.24
N ASP A 115 10.49 7.67 -5.57
CA ASP A 115 10.69 8.25 -4.24
C ASP A 115 10.96 7.17 -3.21
N VAL A 116 11.85 7.46 -2.27
CA VAL A 116 11.92 6.73 -1.01
C VAL A 116 11.06 7.48 0.00
N VAL A 117 10.01 6.84 0.50
CA VAL A 117 9.05 7.47 1.41
C VAL A 117 9.09 6.83 2.78
N ARG A 118 8.86 7.65 3.81
CA ARG A 118 8.53 7.20 5.16
C ARG A 118 7.06 7.45 5.44
N LEU A 119 6.35 6.38 5.80
CA LEU A 119 4.96 6.42 6.21
C LEU A 119 4.83 5.95 7.66
N ARG A 120 3.98 6.63 8.43
CA ARG A 120 3.58 6.24 9.79
C ARG A 120 2.08 6.28 9.93
N GLY A 121 1.55 5.42 10.80
CA GLY A 121 0.13 5.36 11.05
C GLY A 121 -0.31 4.05 11.67
N HIS A 122 -1.42 3.51 11.17
CA HIS A 122 -1.99 2.26 11.66
C HIS A 122 -2.48 1.41 10.50
N LEU A 123 -2.30 0.10 10.59
CA LEU A 123 -3.11 -0.83 9.81
C LEU A 123 -4.56 -0.72 10.27
N VAL A 124 -5.52 -0.75 9.34
CA VAL A 124 -6.94 -0.57 9.65
C VAL A 124 -7.86 -1.58 8.95
N ASP A 125 -8.95 -1.92 9.61
CA ASP A 125 -10.14 -2.47 8.94
C ASP A 125 -11.13 -1.30 8.70
N ILE A 126 -11.80 -1.29 7.55
CA ILE A 126 -12.86 -0.34 7.20
C ILE A 126 -14.21 -1.06 7.18
N PHE A 127 -15.19 -0.46 7.86
CA PHE A 127 -16.59 -0.86 7.90
C PHE A 127 -17.43 0.30 7.36
N ALA A 128 -17.72 0.26 6.07
CA ALA A 128 -18.47 1.32 5.40
C ALA A 128 -19.94 1.36 5.89
N PRO A 129 -20.58 2.55 5.93
CA PRO A 129 -21.94 2.71 6.44
C PRO A 129 -23.01 1.89 5.68
N ASP A 130 -22.76 1.60 4.40
CA ASP A 130 -23.63 0.81 3.52
C ASP A 130 -23.49 -0.73 3.73
N GLY A 131 -22.64 -1.15 4.67
CA GLY A 131 -22.36 -2.55 4.95
C GLY A 131 -21.11 -3.09 4.26
N GLY A 132 -20.42 -2.27 3.45
CA GLY A 132 -19.13 -2.59 2.86
C GLY A 132 -18.08 -2.93 3.93
N ARG A 133 -17.22 -3.91 3.65
CA ARG A 133 -16.16 -4.33 4.56
C ARG A 133 -14.86 -4.52 3.81
N TRP A 134 -13.84 -3.76 4.18
CA TRP A 134 -12.50 -3.89 3.63
C TRP A 134 -11.51 -4.11 4.76
N LYS A 135 -10.90 -5.30 4.79
CA LYS A 135 -10.00 -5.69 5.87
C LYS A 135 -8.57 -5.64 5.38
N THR A 136 -7.69 -5.01 6.15
CA THR A 136 -6.26 -5.03 5.88
C THR A 136 -5.72 -6.45 5.96
N SER A 137 -4.77 -6.78 5.07
CA SER A 137 -3.94 -7.95 5.31
C SER A 137 -3.17 -7.82 6.62
N ARG A 138 -3.00 -8.95 7.31
CA ARG A 138 -2.27 -9.04 8.59
C ARG A 138 -1.09 -10.00 8.52
N THR A 139 -0.91 -10.68 7.38
CA THR A 139 0.11 -11.70 7.18
C THR A 139 1.03 -11.27 6.06
N ARG A 140 2.32 -11.02 6.38
CA ARG A 140 3.35 -10.57 5.42
C ARG A 140 3.67 -11.55 4.28
N THR A 141 3.02 -12.71 4.24
CA THR A 141 3.24 -13.78 3.25
C THR A 141 2.02 -14.07 2.40
N ASP A 142 0.91 -13.36 2.59
CA ASP A 142 -0.28 -13.57 1.76
C ASP A 142 0.03 -13.12 0.34
N GLN A 143 -0.30 -13.96 -0.65
CA GLN A 143 -0.26 -13.60 -2.08
C GLN A 143 -1.71 -13.65 -2.59
N GLY A 144 -2.16 -12.61 -3.30
CA GLY A 144 -3.51 -12.55 -3.90
C GLY A 144 -4.43 -11.47 -3.29
N ALA A 145 -5.74 -11.58 -3.57
CA ALA A 145 -6.76 -10.53 -3.32
C ALA A 145 -7.09 -10.20 -1.84
N GLY A 146 -6.22 -10.57 -0.90
CA GLY A 146 -6.31 -10.26 0.53
C GLY A 146 -4.95 -9.96 1.16
N ALA A 147 -3.93 -9.67 0.35
CA ALA A 147 -2.54 -9.44 0.73
C ALA A 147 -2.15 -7.95 0.88
N CYS A 148 -3.07 -7.03 0.59
CA CYS A 148 -2.76 -5.61 0.55
C CYS A 148 -3.03 -4.96 1.91
N GLU A 149 -2.07 -4.20 2.44
CA GLU A 149 -2.24 -3.45 3.67
C GLU A 149 -3.09 -2.20 3.43
N ILE A 150 -4.04 -1.94 4.32
CA ILE A 150 -4.80 -0.68 4.38
C ILE A 150 -4.24 0.13 5.53
N ILE A 151 -3.71 1.30 5.24
CA ILE A 151 -2.93 2.09 6.18
C ILE A 151 -3.64 3.42 6.40
N LEU A 152 -4.12 3.65 7.62
CA LEU A 152 -4.46 5.00 8.07
C LEU A 152 -3.15 5.75 8.35
N VAL A 153 -2.75 6.58 7.39
CA VAL A 153 -1.51 7.35 7.42
C VAL A 153 -1.70 8.59 8.29
N SER A 154 -0.86 8.74 9.30
CA SER A 154 -0.81 9.93 10.15
C SER A 154 0.36 10.84 9.82
N GLU A 155 1.42 10.31 9.21
CA GLU A 155 2.57 11.09 8.71
C GLU A 155 3.09 10.47 7.41
N ALA A 156 3.37 11.30 6.41
CA ALA A 156 3.99 10.92 5.15
C ALA A 156 5.12 11.91 4.81
N SER A 157 6.26 11.38 4.35
CA SER A 157 7.40 12.22 3.94
C SER A 157 8.23 11.53 2.85
N VAL A 158 8.68 12.31 1.87
CA VAL A 158 9.68 11.88 0.88
C VAL A 158 11.07 12.10 1.47
N LEU A 159 11.92 11.08 1.42
CA LEU A 159 13.28 11.06 1.96
C LEU A 159 14.34 11.32 0.89
N SER A 160 14.09 10.89 -0.35
CA SER A 160 14.97 11.05 -1.52
C SER A 160 14.25 10.76 -2.82
#